data_AF-A0A3M2H2M5-F1
#
_entry.id   AF-A0A3M2H2M5-F1
#
_cell.length_a   1.000
_cell.length_b   1.000
_cell.length_c   1.000
_cell.angle_alpha   90.00
_cell.angle_beta   90.00
_cell.angle_gamma   90.00
#
_symmetry.space_group_name_H-M   'P 1'
#
loop_
_entity.id
_entity.type
_entity.pdbx_description
1 polymer ?
#
loop_
_entity_poly.entity_id
_entity_poly.type
_entity_poly.pdbx_seq_one_letter_code
_entity_poly.pdbx_strand_id
1 'polypeptide(L)' 'MARKARKKGGPRYKRVALSLPKRLYYVLNGIAMGDERKLNRLIKGILEDKLMESTVAELELYLGRGEEEEEVEEESPQG' A
#
# COMPACT_ATOMS: atom_id res chain seq x y z
N MET A 1 -44.42 17.48 3.01
CA MET A 1 -43.32 16.80 3.73
C MET A 1 -42.24 16.40 2.72
N ALA A 2 -41.12 17.12 2.69
CA ALA A 2 -40.02 16.83 1.76
C ALA A 2 -39.27 15.57 2.21
N ARG A 3 -39.25 14.52 1.38
CA ARG A 3 -38.42 13.33 1.59
C ARG A 3 -36.95 13.74 1.44
N LYS A 4 -36.29 13.99 2.59
CA LYS A 4 -34.86 14.28 2.68
C LYS A 4 -34.09 13.15 1.97
N ALA A 5 -33.51 13.47 0.81
CA ALA A 5 -32.73 12.55 0.01
C ALA A 5 -31.62 11.95 0.89
N ARG A 6 -31.55 10.62 0.92
CA ARG A 6 -30.52 9.86 1.65
C ARG A 6 -29.15 10.24 1.10
N LYS A 7 -28.43 11.15 1.76
CA LYS A 7 -26.96 11.19 1.65
C LYS A 7 -26.43 9.97 2.41
N LYS A 8 -26.59 8.77 1.82
CA LYS A 8 -25.85 7.58 2.27
C LYS A 8 -24.40 7.86 1.94
N GLY A 9 -23.61 8.14 2.99
CA GLY A 9 -22.19 8.40 2.93
C GLY A 9 -21.48 7.45 1.97
N GLY A 10 -20.54 8.01 1.20
CA GLY A 10 -19.81 7.30 0.16
C GLY A 10 -19.06 6.06 0.66
N PRO A 11 -18.30 5.40 -0.22
CA PRO A 11 -17.56 4.20 0.12
C PRO A 11 -16.69 4.42 1.37
N ARG A 12 -16.89 3.59 2.41
CA ARG A 12 -16.10 3.61 3.65
C ARG A 12 -14.61 3.32 3.43
N TYR A 13 -14.28 2.79 2.24
CA TYR A 13 -12.93 2.40 1.85
C TYR A 13 -12.56 3.02 0.51
N LYS A 14 -11.29 3.41 0.38
CA LYS A 14 -10.67 3.72 -0.90
C LYS A 14 -9.87 2.51 -1.37
N ARG A 15 -9.92 2.23 -2.67
CA ARG A 15 -9.06 1.23 -3.29
C ARG A 15 -7.73 1.88 -3.61
N VAL A 16 -6.65 1.25 -3.18
CA VAL A 16 -5.29 1.60 -3.54
C VAL A 16 -4.72 0.41 -4.31
N ALA A 17 -4.13 0.67 -5.48
CA ALA A 17 -3.34 -0.30 -6.21
C ALA A 17 -1.87 0.01 -5.98
N LEU A 18 -1.08 -1.00 -5.65
CA LEU A 18 0.36 -0.87 -5.41
C LEU A 18 1.09 -1.86 -6.30
N SER A 19 2.15 -1.39 -6.95
CA SER A 19 3.13 -2.27 -7.59
C SER A 19 4.08 -2.79 -6.53
N LEU A 20 4.44 -4.07 -6.60
CA LEU A 20 5.41 -4.70 -5.71
C LEU A 20 6.52 -5.34 -6.52
N PRO A 21 7.77 -5.35 -6.02
CA PRO A 21 8.84 -6.16 -6.60
C PRO A 21 8.38 -7.62 -6.76
N LYS A 22 8.63 -8.21 -7.94
CA LYS A 22 8.12 -9.55 -8.30
C LYS A 22 8.46 -10.62 -7.28
N ARG A 23 9.67 -10.57 -6.71
CA ARG A 23 10.12 -11.47 -5.63
C ARG A 23 9.27 -11.32 -4.37
N LEU A 24 9.01 -10.09 -3.94
CA LEU A 24 8.17 -9.81 -2.77
C LEU A 24 6.75 -10.32 -2.98
N TYR A 25 6.17 -10.04 -4.16
CA TYR A 25 4.85 -10.55 -4.51
C TYR A 25 4.78 -12.07 -4.40
N TYR A 26 5.73 -12.82 -4.98
CA TYR A 26 5.68 -14.29 -4.92
C TYR A 26 5.87 -14.85 -3.51
N VAL A 27 6.70 -14.22 -2.68
CA VAL A 27 6.84 -14.62 -1.27
C VAL A 27 5.50 -14.47 -0.54
N LEU A 28 4.87 -13.29 -0.63
CA LEU A 28 3.58 -13.02 0.01
C LEU A 28 2.47 -13.92 -0.55
N ASN A 29 2.45 -14.14 -1.86
CA ASN A 29 1.48 -15.00 -2.53
C ASN A 29 1.66 -16.47 -2.14
N GLY A 30 2.90 -16.93 -1.96
CA GLY A 30 3.22 -18.26 -1.45
C GLY A 30 2.68 -18.48 -0.03
N ILE A 31 2.89 -17.50 0.86
CA ILE A 31 2.32 -17.50 2.23
C ILE A 31 0.79 -17.53 2.18
N ALA A 32 0.19 -16.76 1.27
CA ALA A 32 -1.25 -16.74 1.04
C ALA A 32 -1.79 -18.01 0.33
N MET A 33 -0.92 -18.96 -0.05
CA MET A 33 -1.27 -20.18 -0.79
C MET A 33 -1.97 -19.90 -2.13
N GLY A 34 -1.63 -18.78 -2.80
CA GLY A 34 -2.27 -18.35 -4.04
C GLY A 34 -3.70 -17.80 -3.89
N ASP A 35 -4.22 -17.67 -2.66
CA ASP A 35 -5.55 -17.12 -2.41
C ASP A 35 -5.48 -15.58 -2.30
N GLU A 36 -6.06 -14.90 -3.29
CA GLU A 36 -6.08 -13.44 -3.36
C GLU A 36 -6.74 -12.77 -2.14
N ARG A 37 -7.76 -13.40 -1.54
CA ARG A 37 -8.42 -12.85 -0.34
C ARG A 37 -7.54 -12.98 0.90
N LYS A 38 -6.72 -14.04 0.98
CA LYS A 38 -5.71 -14.19 2.04
C LYS A 38 -4.54 -13.24 1.81
N LEU A 39 -4.08 -13.07 0.58
CA LEU A 39 -3.02 -12.11 0.24
C LEU A 39 -3.41 -10.68 0.63
N ASN A 40 -4.64 -10.27 0.27
CA ASN A 40 -5.16 -8.96 0.66
C ASN A 40 -5.27 -8.80 2.19
N ARG A 41 -5.60 -9.86 2.93
CA ARG A 41 -5.62 -9.84 4.41
C ARG A 41 -4.21 -9.75 4.99
N LEU A 42 -3.26 -10.49 4.43
CA LEU A 42 -1.86 -10.48 4.84
C LEU A 42 -1.24 -9.09 4.65
N ILE A 43 -1.40 -8.49 3.47
CA ILE A 43 -0.88 -7.14 3.19
C ILE A 43 -1.49 -6.12 4.15
N LYS A 44 -2.80 -6.20 4.41
CA LYS A 44 -3.46 -5.32 5.38
C LYS A 44 -2.91 -5.49 6.79
N GLY A 45 -2.75 -6.73 7.26
CA GLY A 45 -2.18 -7.00 8.58
C GLY A 45 -0.77 -6.42 8.74
N ILE A 46 0.11 -6.62 7.75
CA ILE A 46 1.46 -6.06 7.75
C ILE A 46 1.43 -4.52 7.85
N LEU A 47 0.53 -3.86 7.10
CA LEU A 47 0.37 -2.41 7.15
C LEU A 47 -0.19 -1.94 8.49
N GLU A 48 -1.21 -2.62 9.02
CA GLU A 48 -1.83 -2.30 10.31
C GLU A 48 -0.82 -2.45 11.46
N ASP A 49 -0.06 -3.55 11.49
CA ASP A 49 0.99 -3.80 12.49
C ASP A 49 2.06 -2.70 12.42
N LYS A 50 2.54 -2.36 11.21
CA LYS A 50 3.53 -1.29 11.05
C LYS A 50 2.99 0.07 11.48
N LEU A 51 1.74 0.38 11.16
CA LEU A 51 1.09 1.65 11.52
C LEU A 51 0.83 1.77 13.02
N MET A 52 0.52 0.67 13.71
CA MET A 52 0.33 0.68 15.17
C MET A 52 1.59 1.07 15.93
N GLU A 53 2.76 0.78 15.37
CA GLU A 53 4.05 1.06 15.98
C GLU A 53 4.70 2.37 15.50
N SER A 54 4.09 3.06 14.52
CA SER A 54 4.69 4.24 13.88
C SER A 54 4.03 5.55 14.31
N THR A 55 4.83 6.59 14.49
CA THR A 55 4.35 7.97 14.65
C THR A 55 4.13 8.64 13.29
N VAL A 56 3.36 9.73 13.25
CA VAL A 56 3.16 10.52 12.02
C VAL A 56 4.50 10.98 11.43
N ALA A 57 5.42 11.46 12.28
CA ALA A 57 6.73 11.94 11.84
C ALA A 57 7.57 10.83 11.20
N GLU A 58 7.52 9.59 11.72
CA GLU A 58 8.22 8.45 11.12
C GLU A 58 7.62 8.05 9.77
N LEU A 59 6.31 8.19 9.58
CA LEU A 59 5.66 7.92 8.31
C LEU A 59 6.03 8.95 7.25
N GLU A 60 6.17 10.22 7.63
CA GLU A 60 6.62 11.30 6.74
C GLU A 60 8.02 11.05 6.18
N LEU A 61 8.90 10.37 6.93
CA LEU A 61 10.25 10.00 6.45
C LEU A 61 10.24 9.04 5.24
N TYR A 62 9.17 8.25 5.05
CA TYR A 62 9.07 7.37 3.88
C TYR A 62 8.76 8.14 2.59
N LEU A 63 8.21 9.36 2.70
CA LEU A 63 7.98 10.23 1.55
C LEU A 63 9.30 10.85 1.07
N GLY A 64 10.20 11.20 1.99
CA GLY A 64 11.50 11.81 1.69
C GLY A 64 12.59 10.85 1.21
N ARG A 65 12.38 9.53 1.29
CA ARG A 65 13.30 8.53 0.70
C ARG A 65 13.01 8.21 -0.76
N GLY A 66 11.85 8.62 -1.29
CA GLY A 66 11.47 8.39 -2.68
C GLY A 66 12.17 9.33 -3.67
N GLU A 67 12.66 10.49 -3.21
CA GLU A 67 13.36 11.45 -4.08
C GLU A 67 14.81 11.05 -4.38
N GLU A 68 15.48 10.31 -3.50
CA GLU A 68 16.88 9.87 -3.71
C GLU A 68 16.99 8.56 -4.53
N GLU A 69 15.98 7.69 -4.53
CA GLU A 69 16.01 6.42 -5.30
C GLU A 69 15.61 6.60 -6.77
N GLU A 70 14.84 7.64 -7.13
CA GLU A 70 14.52 7.95 -8.54
C GLU A 70 15.74 8.50 -9.31
N GLU A 71 16.69 9.19 -8.65
CA GLU A 71 17.91 9.68 -9.32
C GLU A 71 18.90 8.55 -9.69
N VAL A 72 18.92 7.43 -8.95
CA VAL A 72 19.89 6.34 -9.19
C VAL A 72 19.48 5.44 -10.36
N GLU A 73 18.18 5.37 -10.71
CA GLU A 73 17.72 4.61 -11.90
C GLU A 73 17.94 5.38 -13.22
N GLU A 74 18.13 6.71 -13.21
CA GLU A 74 18.44 7.48 -14.42
C GLU A 74 19.96 7.53 -14.75
N GLU A 75 20.85 7.23 -13.80
CA GLU A 75 22.31 7.32 -13.97
C GLU A 75 23.01 6.02 -14.41
N SER A 76 22.28 4.99 -14.88
CA SER A 76 22.91 3.86 -15.59
C SER A 76 22.70 3.91 -17.11
N PRO A 77 23.37 4.84 -17.84
CA PRO A 77 23.60 4.64 -19.26
C PRO A 77 24.78 3.67 -19.44
N GLN A 78 24.46 2.52 -20.05
CA GLN A 78 25.31 1.77 -21.00
C GLN A 78 26.78 1.50 -20.60
N GLY A 79 27.06 0.24 -20.27
CA GLY A 79 28.38 -0.38 -20.34
C GLY A 79 28.25 -1.84 -20.76
#